data_AF-A0A2N9JAT9-F1
#
_entry.id   AF-A0A2N9JAT9-F1
#
_cell.length_a   1.000
_cell.length_b   1.000
_cell.length_c   1.000
_cell.angle_alpha   90.00
_cell.angle_beta   90.00
_cell.angle_gamma   90.00
#
_symmetry.space_group_name_H-M   'P 1'
#
loop_
_entity.id
_entity.type
_entity.pdbx_description
1 polymer ?
#
loop_
_entity_poly.entity_id
_entity_poly.type
_entity_poly.pdbx_seq_one_letter_code
_entity_poly.pdbx_strand_id
1 'polypeptide(L)'
;MRYSAMAFVMLLAFAGCSSTPPTMPNVVGKQLDVAKSDLKRANISGEAEVLGGGVFGILQEHNWQVCEQLPAAGAPVTEKPRLTVDRDCEGDDRDGSPSSQPTTTPSASASTAVASPSVTASDKVTETTVDKLVNRLNSSKMGGIKTGDLFRVTGVLTGSPWGTGASGDYYVYLETKKGSDLLVFIDESETLDWEDGTKVEMILEATEVTINGETTDGWMRAREARTVS
;
A
#
# COMPACT_ATOMS: atom_id res chain seq x y z
N MET A 1 -38.14 40.95 63.41
CA MET A 1 -37.66 40.81 62.02
C MET A 1 -38.09 39.45 61.48
N ARG A 2 -38.80 39.41 60.35
CA ARG A 2 -39.14 38.19 59.62
C ARG A 2 -38.78 38.45 58.15
N TYR A 3 -37.76 37.78 57.63
CA TYR A 3 -37.48 37.80 56.19
C TYR A 3 -37.40 36.35 55.69
N SER A 4 -38.24 36.09 54.70
CA SER A 4 -38.54 34.81 54.08
C SER A 4 -37.33 34.13 53.44
N ALA A 5 -37.27 32.81 53.59
CA ALA A 5 -36.49 31.94 52.73
C ALA A 5 -37.17 31.87 51.34
N MET A 6 -36.47 32.28 50.28
CA MET A 6 -36.83 31.93 48.90
C MET A 6 -35.91 30.81 48.43
N ALA A 7 -36.47 29.60 48.39
CA ALA A 7 -35.87 28.46 47.71
C ALA A 7 -36.11 28.63 46.20
N PHE A 8 -35.05 28.91 45.46
CA PHE A 8 -35.08 28.94 44.00
C PHE A 8 -34.89 27.50 43.50
N VAL A 9 -36.01 26.82 43.19
CA VAL A 9 -36.00 25.48 42.60
C VAL A 9 -35.54 25.60 41.15
N MET A 10 -34.28 25.21 40.90
CA MET A 10 -33.68 25.13 39.58
C MET A 10 -34.13 23.80 38.93
N LEU A 11 -35.15 23.87 38.08
CA LEU A 11 -35.59 22.75 37.23
C LEU A 11 -34.60 22.56 36.08
N LEU A 12 -33.66 21.62 36.25
CA LEU A 12 -32.81 21.09 35.18
C LEU A 12 -33.66 20.16 34.29
N ALA A 13 -34.20 20.71 33.21
CA ALA A 13 -34.75 19.91 32.12
C ALA A 13 -33.60 19.32 31.30
N PHE A 14 -33.23 18.07 31.59
CA PHE A 14 -32.39 17.26 30.71
C PHE A 14 -33.21 16.88 29.47
N ALA A 15 -33.07 17.65 28.39
CA ALA A 15 -33.44 17.20 27.06
C ALA A 15 -32.49 16.05 26.68
N GLY A 16 -32.98 14.81 26.79
CA GLY A 16 -32.28 13.64 26.25
C GLY A 16 -32.19 13.78 24.72
N CYS A 17 -30.98 13.93 24.20
CA CYS A 17 -30.74 13.83 22.76
C CYS A 17 -31.11 12.42 22.27
N SER A 18 -32.20 12.30 21.53
CA SER A 18 -32.44 11.15 20.66
C SER A 18 -31.49 11.26 19.45
N SER A 19 -30.24 10.87 19.64
CA SER A 19 -29.25 10.81 18.56
C SER A 19 -29.45 9.52 17.77
N THR A 20 -30.39 9.54 16.82
CA THR A 20 -30.51 8.48 15.81
C THR A 20 -29.16 8.34 15.11
N PRO A 21 -28.54 7.14 15.10
CA PRO A 21 -27.25 6.94 14.47
C PRO A 21 -27.32 7.28 12.97
N PRO A 22 -26.26 7.88 12.39
CA PRO A 22 -26.23 8.19 10.97
C PRO A 22 -26.35 6.90 10.15
N THR A 23 -27.00 7.01 9.00
CA THR A 23 -27.19 5.86 8.10
C THR A 23 -26.04 5.76 7.11
N MET A 24 -25.55 4.55 6.89
CA MET A 24 -24.43 4.29 5.99
C MET A 24 -24.82 4.56 4.52
N PRO A 25 -24.13 5.46 3.81
CA PRO A 25 -24.36 5.67 2.38
C PRO A 25 -23.88 4.46 1.55
N ASN A 26 -24.44 4.30 0.35
CA ASN A 26 -23.92 3.33 -0.63
C ASN A 26 -22.68 3.91 -1.32
N VAL A 27 -21.52 3.34 -1.02
CA VAL A 27 -20.21 3.75 -1.53
C VAL A 27 -19.50 2.63 -2.30
N VAL A 28 -20.04 1.42 -2.34
CA VAL A 28 -19.53 0.33 -3.20
C VAL A 28 -19.55 0.77 -4.66
N GLY A 29 -18.47 0.48 -5.37
CA GLY A 29 -18.23 0.86 -6.75
C GLY A 29 -17.72 2.29 -6.94
N LYS A 30 -17.60 3.10 -5.88
CA LYS A 30 -17.05 4.46 -5.97
C LYS A 30 -15.55 4.46 -5.76
N GLN A 31 -14.88 5.50 -6.27
CA GLN A 31 -13.49 5.78 -5.88
C GLN A 31 -13.41 6.13 -4.40
N LEU A 32 -12.31 5.77 -3.74
CA LEU A 32 -12.16 5.90 -2.29
C LEU A 32 -12.22 7.35 -1.81
N ASP A 33 -11.71 8.31 -2.58
CA ASP A 33 -11.81 9.74 -2.29
C ASP A 33 -13.28 10.23 -2.30
N VAL A 34 -14.05 9.80 -3.31
CA VAL A 34 -15.49 10.07 -3.43
C VAL A 34 -16.25 9.40 -2.29
N ALA A 35 -15.93 8.15 -1.96
CA ALA A 35 -16.53 7.41 -0.85
C ALA A 35 -16.30 8.12 0.50
N LYS A 36 -15.07 8.57 0.78
CA LYS A 36 -14.75 9.35 1.99
C LYS A 36 -15.50 10.68 2.03
N SER A 37 -15.66 11.35 0.88
CA SER A 37 -16.48 12.57 0.76
C SER A 37 -17.96 12.31 1.06
N ASP A 38 -18.51 11.18 0.58
CA ASP A 38 -19.89 10.75 0.88
C ASP A 38 -20.09 10.45 2.37
N LEU A 39 -19.15 9.74 3.01
CA LEU A 39 -19.21 9.45 4.45
C LEU A 39 -19.19 10.73 5.29
N LYS A 40 -18.31 11.67 4.96
CA LYS A 40 -18.24 12.98 5.62
C LYS A 40 -19.55 13.75 5.48
N ARG A 41 -20.17 13.72 4.29
CA ARG A 41 -21.46 14.37 4.01
C ARG A 41 -22.62 13.70 4.74
N ALA A 42 -22.53 12.40 5.02
CA ALA A 42 -23.48 11.67 5.86
C ALA A 42 -23.27 11.89 7.37
N ASN A 43 -22.37 12.81 7.76
CA ASN A 43 -22.02 13.09 9.15
C ASN A 43 -21.47 11.86 9.90
N ILE A 44 -20.80 10.96 9.17
CA ILE A 44 -20.04 9.84 9.70
C ILE A 44 -18.61 10.33 9.89
N SER A 45 -18.31 10.79 11.10
CA SER A 45 -17.13 11.62 11.40
C SER A 45 -15.85 10.82 11.73
N GLY A 46 -15.84 9.50 11.53
CA GLY A 46 -14.65 8.67 11.68
C GLY A 46 -13.97 8.48 10.34
N GLU A 47 -12.64 8.56 10.29
CA GLU A 47 -11.89 8.02 9.15
C GLU A 47 -12.34 6.57 8.96
N ALA A 48 -12.83 6.17 7.79
CA ALA A 48 -13.14 4.76 7.59
C ALA A 48 -11.86 3.93 7.72
N GLU A 49 -11.94 2.76 8.33
CA GLU A 49 -10.86 1.77 8.24
C GLU A 49 -10.82 1.26 6.80
N VAL A 50 -9.70 1.50 6.13
CA VAL A 50 -9.52 1.08 4.74
C VAL A 50 -8.67 -0.19 4.73
N LEU A 51 -9.20 -1.23 4.10
CA LEU A 51 -8.55 -2.52 3.89
C LEU A 51 -8.26 -2.67 2.40
N GLY A 52 -7.04 -3.06 2.06
CA GLY A 52 -6.53 -3.00 0.70
C GLY A 52 -5.38 -2.01 0.60
N GLY A 53 -4.97 -1.65 -0.62
CA GLY A 53 -3.75 -0.84 -0.82
C GLY A 53 -2.48 -1.66 -1.03
N GLY A 54 -2.55 -2.98 -0.84
CA GLY A 54 -1.37 -3.80 -0.67
C GLY A 54 -0.48 -3.27 0.45
N VAL A 55 0.78 -3.65 0.40
CA VAL A 55 1.83 -3.26 1.36
C VAL A 55 2.21 -1.79 1.43
N PHE A 56 1.97 -1.06 0.35
CA PHE A 56 2.24 0.36 0.26
C PHE A 56 1.07 1.18 0.80
N GLY A 57 -0.02 0.50 1.14
CA GLY A 57 -1.27 1.14 1.48
C GLY A 57 -1.82 1.95 0.31
N ILE A 58 -2.77 2.83 0.64
CA ILE A 58 -3.45 3.67 -0.33
C ILE A 58 -2.61 4.91 -0.60
N LEU A 59 -1.84 4.88 -1.69
CA LEU A 59 -1.00 6.03 -2.08
C LEU A 59 -1.82 7.16 -2.73
N GLN A 60 -2.80 6.83 -3.58
CA GLN A 60 -3.65 7.79 -4.28
C GLN A 60 -5.10 7.32 -4.27
N GLU A 61 -5.91 7.87 -3.37
CA GLU A 61 -7.29 7.41 -3.10
C GLU A 61 -8.17 7.31 -4.36
N HIS A 62 -8.01 8.20 -5.34
CA HIS A 62 -8.79 8.18 -6.59
C HIS A 62 -8.48 6.99 -7.52
N ASN A 63 -7.35 6.29 -7.31
CA ASN A 63 -6.98 5.10 -8.08
C ASN A 63 -7.52 3.79 -7.45
N TRP A 64 -8.23 3.89 -6.33
CA TRP A 64 -8.80 2.75 -5.62
C TRP A 64 -10.32 2.83 -5.62
N GLN A 65 -10.97 1.70 -5.87
CA GLN A 65 -12.42 1.54 -5.87
C GLN A 65 -12.85 0.75 -4.62
N VAL A 66 -13.96 1.16 -4.01
CA VAL A 66 -14.58 0.41 -2.90
C VAL A 66 -15.27 -0.83 -3.45
N CYS A 67 -14.77 -2.00 -3.10
CA CYS A 67 -15.35 -3.28 -3.50
C CYS A 67 -16.33 -3.82 -2.47
N GLU A 68 -16.04 -3.60 -1.19
CA GLU A 68 -16.95 -3.98 -0.10
C GLU A 68 -17.05 -2.86 0.93
N GLN A 69 -18.20 -2.74 1.58
CA GLN A 69 -18.41 -1.80 2.68
C GLN A 69 -19.08 -2.49 3.86
N LEU A 70 -18.67 -2.10 5.07
CA LEU A 70 -19.32 -2.46 6.32
C LEU A 70 -19.48 -1.21 7.21
N PRO A 71 -20.65 -0.98 7.82
CA PRO A 71 -21.88 -1.74 7.63
C PRO A 71 -22.46 -1.57 6.21
N ALA A 72 -23.44 -2.41 5.84
CA ALA A 72 -24.05 -2.36 4.52
C ALA A 72 -24.78 -1.02 4.28
N ALA A 73 -24.97 -0.65 3.02
CA ALA A 73 -25.72 0.56 2.68
C ALA A 73 -27.12 0.55 3.33
N GLY A 74 -27.52 1.68 3.91
CA GLY A 74 -28.80 1.81 4.62
C GLY A 74 -28.80 1.30 6.06
N ALA A 75 -27.72 0.65 6.52
CA ALA A 75 -27.60 0.23 7.92
C ALA A 75 -27.19 1.40 8.83
N PRO A 76 -27.57 1.38 10.12
CA PRO A 76 -27.09 2.37 11.09
C PRO A 76 -25.59 2.18 11.33
N VAL A 77 -24.86 3.29 11.36
CA VAL A 77 -23.42 3.32 11.69
C VAL A 77 -23.28 3.49 13.19
N THR A 78 -23.09 2.38 13.91
CA THR A 78 -22.82 2.38 15.36
C THR A 78 -21.33 2.29 15.68
N GLU A 79 -20.52 1.91 14.70
CA GLU A 79 -19.07 1.72 14.82
C GLU A 79 -18.35 2.36 13.63
N LYS A 80 -17.01 2.39 13.68
CA LYS A 80 -16.17 2.90 12.59
C LYS A 80 -16.42 2.09 11.31
N PRO A 81 -16.82 2.71 10.18
CA PRO A 81 -17.01 1.97 8.94
C PRO A 81 -15.71 1.35 8.42
N ARG A 82 -15.83 0.18 7.79
CA ARG A 82 -14.75 -0.52 7.10
C ARG A 82 -15.03 -0.54 5.60
N LEU A 83 -14.04 -0.19 4.79
CA LEU A 83 -14.10 -0.22 3.34
C LEU A 83 -12.99 -1.13 2.82
N THR A 84 -13.37 -2.19 2.09
CA THR A 84 -12.41 -2.99 1.33
C THR A 84 -12.26 -2.38 -0.05
N VAL A 85 -11.03 -2.12 -0.48
CA VAL A 85 -10.74 -1.47 -1.76
C VAL A 85 -9.78 -2.30 -2.61
N ASP A 86 -9.99 -2.23 -3.92
CA ASP A 86 -9.10 -2.76 -4.95
C ASP A 86 -9.00 -1.76 -6.10
N ARG A 87 -8.06 -1.97 -7.02
CA ARG A 87 -7.94 -1.17 -8.25
C ARG A 87 -8.99 -1.54 -9.28
N ASP A 88 -9.48 -2.77 -9.21
CA ASP A 88 -10.60 -3.26 -10.00
C ASP A 88 -11.38 -4.28 -9.16
N CYS A 89 -12.68 -4.04 -8.96
CA CYS A 89 -13.51 -4.93 -8.15
C CYS A 89 -14.02 -6.15 -8.94
N GLU A 90 -13.67 -6.27 -10.23
CA GLU A 90 -13.91 -7.47 -11.04
C GLU A 90 -12.85 -8.54 -10.75
N GLY A 91 -13.01 -9.23 -9.62
CA GLY A 91 -12.39 -10.53 -9.38
C GLY A 91 -13.39 -11.64 -9.72
N ASP A 92 -13.26 -12.24 -10.91
CA ASP A 92 -13.89 -13.52 -11.24
C ASP A 92 -13.63 -14.54 -10.13
N ASP A 93 -14.71 -15.15 -9.64
CA ASP A 93 -14.81 -16.45 -9.00
C ASP A 93 -13.63 -16.95 -8.14
N ARG A 94 -13.85 -16.85 -6.83
CA ARG A 94 -13.26 -17.76 -5.84
C ARG A 94 -13.63 -19.20 -6.22
N ASP A 95 -12.65 -20.01 -6.65
CA ASP A 95 -12.76 -21.46 -6.48
C ASP A 95 -11.40 -22.19 -6.46
N GLY A 96 -11.17 -22.93 -5.37
CA GLY A 96 -10.50 -24.23 -5.38
C GLY A 96 -8.99 -24.30 -5.64
N SER A 97 -8.21 -24.36 -4.55
CA SER A 97 -6.99 -25.19 -4.52
C SER A 97 -7.32 -26.63 -4.97
N PRO A 98 -6.40 -27.31 -5.69
CA PRO A 98 -5.58 -28.25 -4.94
C PRO A 98 -4.08 -28.18 -5.29
N SER A 99 -3.32 -28.21 -4.21
CA SER A 99 -2.01 -28.84 -4.02
C SER A 99 -1.56 -29.81 -5.13
N SER A 100 -0.34 -29.60 -5.63
CA SER A 100 0.54 -30.66 -6.12
C SER A 100 1.99 -30.20 -6.01
N GLN A 101 2.58 -30.45 -4.85
CA GLN A 101 4.03 -30.52 -4.68
C GLN A 101 4.55 -31.82 -5.33
N PRO A 102 5.77 -31.81 -5.90
CA PRO A 102 6.68 -32.91 -5.62
C PRO A 102 7.95 -32.40 -4.94
N THR A 103 8.24 -33.08 -3.84
CA THR A 103 9.49 -33.09 -3.10
C THR A 103 10.61 -33.61 -3.98
N THR A 104 11.76 -32.94 -4.03
CA THR A 104 13.08 -33.59 -3.97
C THR A 104 14.16 -32.58 -3.57
N THR A 105 14.74 -32.80 -2.39
CA THR A 105 16.13 -32.42 -2.05
C THR A 105 17.07 -33.43 -2.71
N PRO A 106 18.27 -33.03 -3.16
CA PRO A 106 19.44 -33.39 -2.39
C PRO A 106 20.44 -32.25 -2.17
N SER A 107 20.99 -32.27 -0.96
CA SER A 107 22.16 -31.53 -0.50
C SER A 107 23.44 -32.01 -1.21
N ALA A 108 24.26 -31.09 -1.70
CA ALA A 108 25.71 -31.27 -1.80
C ALA A 108 26.42 -29.91 -1.80
N SER A 109 27.19 -29.69 -0.74
CA SER A 109 28.12 -28.58 -0.58
C SER A 109 29.39 -28.84 -1.40
N ALA A 110 29.82 -27.86 -2.21
CA ALA A 110 31.23 -27.66 -2.55
C ALA A 110 31.46 -26.22 -3.03
N SER A 111 32.27 -25.50 -2.25
CA SER A 111 32.85 -24.20 -2.58
C SER A 111 33.84 -24.35 -3.74
N THR A 112 33.67 -23.56 -4.80
CA THR A 112 34.79 -23.08 -5.63
C THR A 112 34.40 -21.73 -6.23
N ALA A 113 35.29 -20.76 -6.07
CA ALA A 113 35.19 -19.41 -6.60
C ALA A 113 35.19 -19.38 -8.15
N VAL A 114 34.91 -18.19 -8.68
CA VAL A 114 35.10 -17.73 -10.07
C VAL A 114 33.88 -17.87 -10.98
N ALA A 115 33.02 -16.87 -10.92
CA ALA A 115 32.69 -15.95 -12.01
C ALA A 115 31.32 -15.35 -11.67
N SER A 116 31.29 -14.07 -11.33
CA SER A 116 30.06 -13.28 -11.34
C SER A 116 29.48 -13.40 -12.75
N PRO A 117 28.28 -13.98 -12.96
CA PRO A 117 27.61 -13.81 -14.22
C PRO A 117 27.19 -12.35 -14.27
N SER A 118 28.01 -11.50 -14.90
CA SER A 118 27.53 -10.26 -15.49
C SER A 118 26.37 -10.68 -16.39
N VAL A 119 25.16 -10.43 -15.91
CA VAL A 119 23.92 -10.70 -16.62
C VAL A 119 23.98 -9.92 -17.92
N THR A 120 24.30 -10.64 -18.99
CA THR A 120 23.93 -10.24 -20.34
C THR A 120 22.42 -10.42 -20.42
N ALA A 121 21.68 -9.41 -19.95
CA ALA A 121 20.25 -9.26 -20.14
C ALA A 121 19.96 -7.92 -20.84
N SER A 122 20.54 -7.74 -22.04
CA SER A 122 19.71 -7.21 -23.13
C SER A 122 18.70 -8.32 -23.40
N ASP A 123 17.39 -8.11 -23.23
CA ASP A 123 16.64 -7.30 -24.17
C ASP A 123 15.49 -6.53 -23.48
N LYS A 124 15.53 -5.20 -23.67
CA LYS A 124 14.54 -4.18 -23.27
C LYS A 124 14.45 -3.83 -21.78
N VAL A 125 15.56 -3.36 -21.23
CA VAL A 125 15.50 -2.43 -20.09
C VAL A 125 14.79 -1.15 -20.55
N THR A 126 13.70 -0.78 -19.87
CA THR A 126 12.94 0.44 -20.15
C THR A 126 13.51 1.61 -19.36
N GLU A 127 14.02 2.62 -20.06
CA GLU A 127 14.47 3.87 -19.44
C GLU A 127 13.28 4.66 -18.89
N THR A 128 13.29 4.99 -17.60
CA THR A 128 12.22 5.77 -16.96
C THR A 128 12.74 6.58 -15.77
N THR A 129 11.90 7.45 -15.22
CA THR A 129 12.17 8.14 -13.95
C THR A 129 11.40 7.47 -12.83
N VAL A 130 11.82 7.68 -11.58
CA VAL A 130 11.11 7.17 -10.38
C VAL A 130 9.65 7.65 -10.40
N ASP A 131 9.40 8.94 -10.62
CA ASP A 131 8.04 9.49 -10.71
C ASP A 131 7.19 8.81 -11.80
N LYS A 132 7.75 8.58 -13.00
CA LYS A 132 7.02 7.95 -14.10
C LYS A 132 6.72 6.48 -13.77
N LEU A 133 7.66 5.77 -13.17
CA LEU A 133 7.46 4.39 -12.75
C LEU A 133 6.36 4.29 -11.69
N VAL A 134 6.42 5.11 -10.64
CA VAL A 134 5.38 5.17 -9.60
C VAL A 134 4.01 5.53 -10.19
N ASN A 135 3.94 6.49 -11.13
CA ASN A 135 2.68 6.80 -11.80
C ASN A 135 2.13 5.63 -12.62
N ARG A 136 2.99 4.86 -13.30
CA ARG A 136 2.56 3.66 -14.04
C ARG A 136 2.09 2.57 -13.09
N LEU A 137 2.87 2.30 -12.05
CA LEU A 137 2.50 1.35 -11.01
C LEU A 137 1.17 1.69 -10.37
N ASN A 138 0.78 2.97 -10.28
CA ASN A 138 -0.50 3.42 -9.73
C ASN A 138 -1.66 3.48 -10.73
N SER A 139 -1.41 3.25 -12.03
CA SER A 139 -2.47 3.24 -13.04
C SER A 139 -3.18 1.88 -13.09
N SER A 140 -4.36 1.84 -13.73
CA SER A 140 -5.12 0.61 -13.91
C SER A 140 -4.25 -0.49 -14.55
N LYS A 141 -4.38 -1.72 -14.06
CA LYS A 141 -3.55 -2.88 -14.48
C LYS A 141 -2.04 -2.58 -14.44
N MET A 142 -1.60 -1.79 -13.45
CA MET A 142 -0.21 -1.32 -13.26
C MET A 142 0.40 -0.64 -14.50
N GLY A 143 -0.42 -0.03 -15.36
CA GLY A 143 0.08 0.59 -16.59
C GLY A 143 0.70 -0.41 -17.56
N GLY A 144 0.20 -1.65 -17.51
CA GLY A 144 0.65 -2.78 -18.33
C GLY A 144 2.01 -3.36 -17.94
N ILE A 145 2.55 -3.00 -16.77
CA ILE A 145 3.76 -3.61 -16.22
C ILE A 145 3.47 -5.08 -15.90
N LYS A 146 4.40 -5.95 -16.26
CA LYS A 146 4.35 -7.39 -15.97
C LYS A 146 5.54 -7.80 -15.10
N THR A 147 5.35 -8.85 -14.31
CA THR A 147 6.43 -9.53 -13.61
C THR A 147 7.55 -9.89 -14.57
N GLY A 148 8.79 -9.53 -14.22
CA GLY A 148 9.99 -9.68 -15.04
C GLY A 148 10.35 -8.47 -15.92
N ASP A 149 9.48 -7.45 -16.02
CA ASP A 149 9.82 -6.23 -16.75
C ASP A 149 10.98 -5.49 -16.06
N LEU A 150 11.95 -5.03 -16.85
CA LEU A 150 13.14 -4.32 -16.37
C LEU A 150 13.05 -2.82 -16.64
N PHE A 151 13.43 -2.02 -15.65
CA PHE A 151 13.41 -0.56 -15.70
C PHE A 151 14.75 0.00 -15.24
N ARG A 152 15.38 0.86 -16.04
CA ARG A 152 16.49 1.68 -15.57
C ARG A 152 15.93 2.96 -14.98
N VAL A 153 16.30 3.26 -13.75
CA VAL A 153 15.92 4.49 -13.06
C VAL A 153 17.13 5.16 -12.43
N THR A 154 17.11 6.49 -12.41
CA THR A 154 17.99 7.29 -11.56
C THR A 154 17.13 7.94 -10.49
N GLY A 155 17.53 7.80 -9.23
CA GLY A 155 16.79 8.30 -8.08
C GLY A 155 17.71 8.82 -6.99
N VAL A 156 17.09 9.44 -5.99
CA VAL A 156 17.74 9.90 -4.76
C VAL A 156 17.21 9.01 -3.64
N LEU A 157 18.10 8.45 -2.83
CA LEU A 157 17.70 7.64 -1.70
C LEU A 157 17.14 8.52 -0.58
N THR A 158 16.11 8.04 0.10
CA THR A 158 15.50 8.73 1.24
C THR A 158 15.07 7.76 2.35
N GLY A 159 14.76 8.29 3.54
CA GLY A 159 14.19 7.53 4.64
C GLY A 159 15.17 6.61 5.37
N SER A 160 16.46 6.99 5.43
CA SER A 160 17.46 6.26 6.21
C SER A 160 17.22 6.37 7.74
N PRO A 161 17.46 5.31 8.55
CA PRO A 161 17.99 4.00 8.16
C PRO A 161 16.93 3.14 7.49
N TRP A 162 17.37 2.38 6.50
CA TRP A 162 16.50 1.38 5.87
C TRP A 162 16.49 0.07 6.66
N GLY A 163 15.67 -0.90 6.22
CA GLY A 163 15.44 -2.08 7.03
C GLY A 163 14.84 -3.24 6.26
N THR A 164 14.50 -4.28 7.02
CA THR A 164 13.90 -5.51 6.52
C THR A 164 12.38 -5.46 6.70
N GLY A 165 11.64 -5.68 5.61
CA GLY A 165 10.18 -5.66 5.62
C GLY A 165 9.56 -6.96 6.14
N ALA A 166 8.23 -7.03 6.14
CA ALA A 166 7.49 -8.22 6.54
C ALA A 166 7.73 -9.44 5.62
N SER A 167 8.23 -9.24 4.40
CA SER A 167 8.66 -10.33 3.51
C SER A 167 10.00 -10.95 3.90
N GLY A 168 10.76 -10.30 4.80
CA GLY A 168 12.14 -10.67 5.09
C GLY A 168 13.17 -10.08 4.13
N ASP A 169 12.75 -9.32 3.11
CA ASP A 169 13.65 -8.61 2.22
C ASP A 169 14.09 -7.26 2.80
N TYR A 170 15.37 -6.93 2.63
CA TYR A 170 15.88 -5.59 2.86
C TYR A 170 15.41 -4.65 1.75
N TYR A 171 15.07 -3.43 2.11
CA TYR A 171 14.55 -2.44 1.18
C TYR A 171 15.18 -1.08 1.39
N VAL A 172 15.07 -0.22 0.40
CA VAL A 172 15.39 1.22 0.46
C VAL A 172 14.25 2.03 -0.15
N TYR A 173 14.23 3.34 0.03
CA TYR A 173 13.28 4.22 -0.64
C TYR A 173 13.95 5.15 -1.64
N LEU A 174 13.35 5.28 -2.83
CA LEU A 174 13.70 6.30 -3.81
C LEU A 174 12.69 7.45 -3.76
N GLU A 175 13.20 8.66 -3.58
CA GLU A 175 12.40 9.88 -3.47
C GLU A 175 11.53 10.12 -4.71
N THR A 176 10.30 10.55 -4.49
CA THR A 176 9.43 11.10 -5.55
C THR A 176 9.04 12.55 -5.29
N LYS A 177 8.72 13.29 -6.36
CA LYS A 177 8.32 14.71 -6.23
C LYS A 177 6.96 14.90 -5.59
N LYS A 178 6.16 13.83 -5.49
CA LYS A 178 4.75 13.88 -5.04
C LYS A 178 4.52 13.18 -3.69
N GLY A 179 5.58 12.86 -2.96
CA GLY A 179 5.52 12.50 -1.55
C GLY A 179 5.15 11.04 -1.25
N SER A 180 5.24 10.14 -2.23
CA SER A 180 5.19 8.70 -1.99
C SER A 180 6.45 8.08 -2.57
N ASP A 181 7.42 7.82 -1.71
CA ASP A 181 8.69 7.26 -2.14
C ASP A 181 8.52 5.83 -2.63
N LEU A 182 9.31 5.45 -3.63
CA LEU A 182 9.28 4.10 -4.17
C LEU A 182 10.12 3.19 -3.29
N LEU A 183 9.49 2.22 -2.63
CA LEU A 183 10.22 1.13 -1.97
C LEU A 183 10.83 0.22 -3.04
N VAL A 184 12.11 -0.10 -2.86
CA VAL A 184 12.85 -1.03 -3.71
C VAL A 184 13.52 -2.08 -2.83
N PHE A 185 13.27 -3.35 -3.12
CA PHE A 185 14.02 -4.45 -2.49
C PHE A 185 15.43 -4.50 -3.06
N ILE A 186 16.41 -4.65 -2.19
CA ILE A 186 17.83 -4.69 -2.55
C ILE A 186 18.60 -5.55 -1.54
N ASP A 187 19.72 -6.11 -1.97
CA ASP A 187 20.65 -6.75 -1.05
C ASP A 187 21.23 -5.71 -0.08
N GLU A 188 21.15 -5.97 1.23
CA GLU A 188 21.67 -5.07 2.26
C GLU A 188 23.15 -4.73 2.04
N SER A 189 23.94 -5.69 1.54
CA SER A 189 25.37 -5.52 1.30
C SER A 189 25.70 -4.47 0.23
N GLU A 190 24.78 -4.18 -0.70
CA GLU A 190 24.94 -3.12 -1.70
C GLU A 190 24.78 -1.71 -1.10
N THR A 191 24.19 -1.61 0.10
CA THR A 191 23.79 -0.34 0.73
C THR A 191 24.73 0.14 1.83
N LEU A 192 25.82 -0.59 2.09
CA LEU A 192 26.71 -0.36 3.25
C LEU A 192 27.32 1.04 3.32
N ASP A 193 27.60 1.64 2.16
CA ASP A 193 28.20 2.98 2.03
C ASP A 193 27.17 4.05 1.61
N TRP A 194 25.88 3.73 1.65
CA TRP A 194 24.83 4.65 1.22
C TRP A 194 24.19 5.38 2.40
N GLU A 195 23.86 6.63 2.15
CA GLU A 195 23.18 7.51 3.10
C GLU A 195 21.93 8.15 2.47
N ASP A 196 21.12 8.79 3.30
CA ASP A 196 20.02 9.65 2.83
C ASP A 196 20.56 10.72 1.85
N GLY A 197 19.85 10.94 0.74
CA GLY A 197 20.28 11.87 -0.31
C GLY A 197 21.28 11.28 -1.32
N THR A 198 21.76 10.05 -1.13
CA THR A 198 22.66 9.38 -2.08
C THR A 198 21.96 9.18 -3.42
N LYS A 199 22.56 9.66 -4.50
CA LYS A 199 22.03 9.44 -5.85
C LYS A 199 22.47 8.07 -6.36
N VAL A 200 21.51 7.34 -6.90
CA VAL A 200 21.73 5.98 -7.41
C VAL A 200 21.10 5.81 -8.78
N GLU A 201 21.74 4.98 -9.60
CA GLU A 201 21.12 4.38 -10.77
C GLU A 201 20.88 2.90 -10.48
N MET A 202 19.69 2.41 -10.79
CA MET A 202 19.29 1.03 -10.57
C MET A 202 18.64 0.43 -11.82
N ILE A 203 18.88 -0.86 -12.05
CA ILE A 203 18.03 -1.69 -12.89
C ILE A 203 17.05 -2.42 -11.96
N LEU A 204 15.78 -2.05 -12.05
CA LEU A 204 14.71 -2.60 -11.25
C LEU A 204 13.91 -3.61 -12.06
N GLU A 205 13.63 -4.76 -11.46
CA GLU A 205 12.72 -5.77 -11.99
C GLU A 205 11.37 -5.68 -11.26
N ALA A 206 10.28 -5.69 -12.02
CA ALA A 206 8.95 -5.87 -11.45
C ALA A 206 8.80 -7.31 -10.96
N THR A 207 8.48 -7.49 -9.68
CA THR A 207 8.34 -8.82 -9.05
C THR A 207 7.03 -8.94 -8.29
N GLU A 208 6.68 -10.18 -7.99
CA GLU A 208 5.69 -10.52 -6.97
C GLU A 208 6.41 -10.80 -5.65
N VAL A 209 5.74 -10.56 -4.53
CA VAL A 209 6.22 -10.90 -3.19
C VAL A 209 5.09 -11.52 -2.38
N THR A 210 5.41 -12.60 -1.69
CA THR A 210 4.51 -13.28 -0.76
C THR A 210 4.72 -12.76 0.65
N ILE A 211 3.68 -12.23 1.27
CA ILE A 211 3.69 -11.76 2.66
C ILE A 211 2.53 -12.43 3.38
N ASN A 212 2.82 -13.11 4.49
CA ASN A 212 1.82 -13.85 5.27
C ASN A 212 1.00 -14.85 4.44
N GLY A 213 1.59 -15.42 3.38
CA GLY A 213 0.92 -16.39 2.50
C GLY A 213 0.11 -15.76 1.35
N GLU A 214 0.02 -14.43 1.28
CA GLU A 214 -0.62 -13.71 0.18
C GLU A 214 0.45 -13.19 -0.79
N THR A 215 0.34 -13.58 -2.06
CA THR A 215 1.22 -13.08 -3.13
C THR A 215 0.61 -11.82 -3.72
N THR A 216 1.40 -10.75 -3.77
CA THR A 216 1.02 -9.45 -4.31
C THR A 216 2.00 -9.02 -5.39
N ASP A 217 1.52 -8.30 -6.40
CA ASP A 217 2.32 -7.75 -7.51
C ASP A 217 2.70 -6.28 -7.27
N GLY A 218 3.34 -5.65 -8.25
CA GLY A 218 3.68 -4.22 -8.20
C GLY A 218 4.92 -3.87 -7.38
N TRP A 219 5.75 -4.86 -7.05
CA TRP A 219 6.99 -4.67 -6.32
C TRP A 219 8.17 -4.45 -7.24
N MET A 220 9.19 -3.73 -6.74
CA MET A 220 10.43 -3.51 -7.47
C MET A 220 11.60 -4.12 -6.72
N ARG A 221 12.41 -4.94 -7.40
CA ARG A 221 13.66 -5.48 -6.89
C ARG A 221 14.83 -4.97 -7.71
N ALA A 222 15.85 -4.42 -7.06
CA ALA A 222 17.09 -4.04 -7.70
C ALA A 222 17.84 -5.31 -8.15
N ARG A 223 18.12 -5.39 -9.46
CA ARG A 223 18.99 -6.40 -10.06
C ARG A 223 20.42 -5.90 -10.19
N GLU A 224 20.56 -4.61 -10.40
CA GLU A 224 21.81 -3.88 -10.39
C GLU A 224 21.57 -2.53 -9.72
N ALA A 225 22.54 -2.06 -8.94
CA ALA A 225 22.52 -0.73 -8.38
C ALA A 225 23.94 -0.16 -8.33
N ARG A 226 24.06 1.16 -8.49
CA ARG A 226 25.32 1.89 -8.33
C ARG A 226 25.05 3.32 -7.90
N THR A 227 25.99 3.90 -7.16
CA THR A 227 25.98 5.33 -6.89
C THR A 227 26.32 6.12 -8.16
N VAL A 228 25.75 7.31 -8.28
CA VAL A 228 26.07 8.27 -9.33
C VAL A 228 26.45 9.61 -8.72
N SER A 229 27.58 10.16 -9.16
CA SER A 229 28.12 11.46 -8.70
C SER A 229 27.43 12.64 -9.36
#